data_AF-A0A7J6NT99-F1
#
_entry.id   AF-A0A7J6NT99-F1
#
_cell.length_a   1.000
_cell.length_b   1.000
_cell.length_c   1.000
_cell.angle_alpha   90.00
_cell.angle_beta   90.00
_cell.angle_gamma   90.00
#
_symmetry.space_group_name_H-M   'P 1'
#
loop_
_entity.id
_entity.type
_entity.pdbx_description
1 polymer ?
#
loop_
_entity_poly.entity_id
_entity_poly.type
_entity_poly.pdbx_seq_one_letter_code
_entity_poly.pdbx_strand_id
1 'polypeptide(L)'
;VATLGAKSQTRFESKAIIPTFDFSTYKGRTFAKLRRVFGVTDAELVSSLCDHPLRTQSGTGDAGKSGSIFWFTSDSKYLLKSISRKESILLQNIVGDYLKHFIKNSNSILCRFFALFKIKLQGFKRS
;
A
#
# COMPACT_ATOMS: atom_id res chain seq x y z
N VAL A 1 36.94 -30.16 44.39
CA VAL A 1 35.56 -30.64 44.15
C VAL A 1 34.60 -29.56 44.61
N ALA A 2 34.04 -28.81 43.67
CA ALA A 2 32.83 -28.01 43.80
C ALA A 2 32.39 -27.65 42.36
N THR A 3 31.33 -28.29 41.89
CA THR A 3 30.71 -28.07 40.58
C THR A 3 29.53 -27.12 40.76
N LEU A 4 29.44 -26.05 39.97
CA LEU A 4 28.25 -25.20 39.74
C LEU A 4 28.64 -24.22 38.63
N GLY A 5 27.94 -24.01 37.53
CA GLY A 5 26.64 -24.45 37.02
C GLY A 5 26.40 -23.56 35.80
N ALA A 6 26.10 -24.17 34.65
CA ALA A 6 25.88 -23.45 33.40
C ALA A 6 24.78 -22.40 33.57
N LYS A 7 25.10 -21.11 33.39
CA LYS A 7 24.09 -20.08 33.16
C LYS A 7 23.82 -20.04 31.67
N SER A 8 22.86 -20.84 31.25
CA SER A 8 22.18 -20.72 29.96
C SER A 8 21.71 -19.27 29.83
N GLN A 9 22.33 -18.53 28.91
CA GLN A 9 21.90 -17.20 28.53
C GLN A 9 20.57 -17.38 27.78
N THR A 10 19.46 -17.31 28.51
CA THR A 10 18.12 -17.30 27.93
C THR A 10 17.97 -16.03 27.10
N ARG A 11 18.17 -16.18 25.80
CA ARG A 11 17.81 -15.20 24.77
C ARG A 11 16.32 -14.90 24.93
N PHE A 12 15.99 -13.71 25.42
CA PHE A 12 14.64 -13.19 25.32
C PHE A 12 14.34 -12.98 23.83
N GLU A 13 13.82 -14.01 23.17
CA GLU A 13 13.14 -13.84 21.89
C GLU A 13 11.80 -13.17 22.19
N SER A 14 11.78 -11.84 22.15
CA SER A 14 10.54 -11.09 22.06
C SER A 14 9.83 -11.57 20.79
N LYS A 15 8.83 -12.44 20.94
CA LYS A 15 7.94 -12.87 19.87
C LYS A 15 7.31 -11.59 19.30
N ALA A 16 7.82 -11.13 18.16
CA ALA A 16 7.25 -9.99 17.47
C ALA A 16 5.80 -10.34 17.15
N ILE A 17 4.84 -9.68 17.80
CA ILE A 17 3.43 -9.85 17.50
C ILE A 17 3.21 -9.13 16.17
N ILE A 18 3.09 -9.89 15.09
CA ILE A 18 2.69 -9.34 13.80
C ILE A 18 1.20 -8.97 13.93
N PRO A 19 0.84 -7.68 13.83
CA PRO A 19 -0.55 -7.27 13.96
C PRO A 19 -1.37 -7.91 12.83
N THR A 20 -2.51 -8.50 13.19
CA THR A 20 -3.45 -9.02 12.19
C THR A 20 -4.14 -7.85 11.49
N PHE A 21 -4.51 -8.04 10.23
CA PHE A 21 -5.16 -7.00 9.44
C PHE A 21 -6.21 -7.57 8.49
N ASP A 22 -7.25 -6.79 8.23
CA ASP A 22 -8.19 -7.05 7.15
C ASP A 22 -7.74 -6.28 5.91
N PHE A 23 -7.66 -6.98 4.78
CA PHE A 23 -7.37 -6.39 3.48
C PHE A 23 -8.59 -6.54 2.56
N SER A 24 -8.99 -5.45 1.90
CA SER A 24 -10.05 -5.46 0.91
C SER A 24 -9.75 -4.53 -0.25
N THR A 25 -10.18 -4.90 -1.45
CA THR A 25 -10.01 -4.09 -2.67
C THR A 25 -11.33 -3.47 -3.09
N TYR A 26 -11.30 -2.23 -3.56
CA TYR A 26 -12.47 -1.56 -4.14
C TYR A 26 -12.40 -1.58 -5.66
N LYS A 27 -13.54 -1.88 -6.31
CA LYS A 27 -13.69 -1.86 -7.78
C LYS A 27 -12.59 -2.65 -8.53
N GLY A 28 -12.14 -3.78 -7.96
CA GLY A 28 -10.98 -4.54 -8.45
C GLY A 28 -11.03 -4.87 -9.95
N ARG A 29 -12.20 -5.25 -10.48
CA ARG A 29 -12.39 -5.51 -11.92
C ARG A 29 -12.15 -4.28 -12.80
N THR A 30 -12.56 -3.09 -12.35
CA THR A 30 -12.35 -1.84 -13.11
C THR A 30 -10.87 -1.45 -13.10
N PHE A 31 -10.20 -1.59 -11.96
CA PHE A 31 -8.76 -1.35 -11.89
C PHE A 31 -7.95 -2.36 -12.71
N ALA A 32 -8.37 -3.63 -12.77
CA ALA A 32 -7.75 -4.61 -13.67
C ALA A 32 -7.86 -4.19 -15.15
N LYS A 33 -8.99 -3.60 -15.57
CA LYS A 33 -9.13 -3.03 -16.92
C LYS A 33 -8.23 -1.82 -17.13
N LEU A 34 -8.16 -0.90 -16.17
CA LEU A 34 -7.26 0.26 -16.22
C LEU A 34 -5.79 -0.17 -16.39
N ARG A 35 -5.35 -1.16 -15.60
CA ARG A 35 -3.98 -1.70 -15.70
C ARG A 35 -3.68 -2.23 -17.10
N ARG A 36 -4.60 -2.96 -17.73
CA ARG A 36 -4.46 -3.41 -19.13
C ARG A 36 -4.36 -2.24 -20.10
N VAL A 37 -5.17 -1.19 -19.94
CA VAL A 37 -5.08 0.03 -20.77
C VAL A 37 -3.73 0.72 -20.61
N PHE A 38 -3.14 0.66 -19.41
CA PHE A 38 -1.82 1.24 -19.13
C PHE A 38 -0.64 0.32 -19.47
N GLY A 39 -0.89 -0.89 -19.97
CA GLY A 39 0.16 -1.86 -20.28
C GLY A 39 0.84 -2.46 -19.04
N VAL A 40 0.13 -2.54 -17.91
CA VAL A 40 0.62 -3.11 -16.65
C VAL A 40 -0.11 -4.41 -16.36
N THR A 41 0.63 -5.48 -16.07
CA THR A 41 0.06 -6.75 -15.63
C THR A 41 -0.14 -6.78 -14.11
N ASP A 42 -1.03 -7.65 -13.63
CA ASP A 42 -1.24 -7.84 -12.20
C ASP A 42 0.02 -8.37 -11.50
N ALA A 43 0.78 -9.24 -12.18
CA ALA A 43 2.02 -9.82 -11.66
C ALA A 43 3.12 -8.75 -11.47
N GLU A 44 3.33 -7.87 -12.45
CA GLU A 44 4.31 -6.78 -12.35
C GLU A 44 3.97 -5.81 -11.22
N LEU A 45 2.69 -5.47 -11.07
CA LEU A 45 2.25 -4.59 -9.99
C LEU A 45 2.48 -5.25 -8.62
N VAL A 46 2.10 -6.52 -8.46
CA VAL A 46 2.31 -7.26 -7.20
C VAL A 46 3.80 -7.37 -6.87
N SER A 47 4.64 -7.75 -7.84
CA SER A 47 6.09 -7.83 -7.67
C SER A 47 6.66 -6.50 -7.16
N SER A 48 6.29 -5.40 -7.80
CA SER A 48 6.76 -4.06 -7.41
C SER A 48 6.30 -3.65 -6.00
N LEU A 49 5.11 -4.09 -5.58
CA LEU A 49 4.52 -3.75 -4.29
C LEU A 49 5.00 -4.64 -3.13
N CYS A 50 5.34 -5.90 -3.41
CA CYS A 50 5.46 -6.95 -2.39
C CYS A 50 6.84 -7.59 -2.29
N ASP A 51 7.66 -7.58 -3.34
CA ASP A 51 8.95 -8.30 -3.33
C ASP A 51 10.00 -7.61 -2.45
N HIS A 52 9.88 -6.29 -2.29
CA HIS A 52 10.78 -5.49 -1.47
C HIS A 52 10.03 -4.50 -0.58
N PRO A 53 10.58 -4.14 0.60
CA PRO A 53 9.98 -3.13 1.46
C PRO A 53 9.74 -1.81 0.73
N LEU A 54 8.58 -1.22 0.98
CA LEU A 54 8.26 0.10 0.47
C LEU A 54 9.16 1.16 1.11
N ARG A 55 9.62 2.11 0.31
CA ARG A 55 10.40 3.24 0.79
C ARG A 55 9.46 4.32 1.27
N THR A 56 9.64 4.78 2.50
CA THR A 56 9.03 6.02 2.97
C THR A 56 9.90 7.19 2.55
N GLN A 57 9.30 8.36 2.35
CA GLN A 57 10.06 9.60 2.33
C GLN A 57 10.50 9.89 3.78
N SER A 58 11.62 9.28 4.17
CA SER A 58 12.19 9.41 5.51
C SER A 58 13.08 10.65 5.55
N GLY A 59 12.67 11.68 6.31
CA GLY A 59 13.49 12.86 6.55
C GLY A 59 12.75 14.09 7.05
N THR A 60 11.48 14.26 6.71
CA THR A 60 10.65 15.37 7.17
C THR A 60 9.25 14.86 7.39
N GLY A 61 8.59 15.31 8.46
CA GLY A 61 7.17 15.08 8.72
C GLY A 61 6.28 15.78 7.69
N ASP A 62 6.54 15.60 6.40
CA ASP A 62 5.73 16.13 5.32
C ASP A 62 4.57 15.16 5.04
N ALA A 63 3.79 14.96 6.10
CA ALA A 63 2.38 15.28 5.97
C ALA A 63 2.32 16.67 5.31
N GLY A 64 2.31 16.76 3.98
CA GLY A 64 1.87 17.98 3.31
C GLY A 64 0.52 18.41 3.90
N LYS A 65 0.01 19.63 3.64
CA LYS A 65 -1.22 20.20 4.26
C LYS A 65 -2.40 19.22 4.53
N SER A 66 -2.51 18.11 3.78
CA SER A 66 -3.51 17.05 3.95
C SER A 66 -3.23 15.94 4.98
N GLY A 67 -2.04 15.83 5.58
CA GLY A 67 -1.74 14.72 6.52
C GLY A 67 -1.60 13.33 5.89
N SER A 68 -1.40 13.25 4.57
CA SER A 68 -1.31 11.96 3.87
C SER A 68 0.11 11.39 3.91
N ILE A 69 0.20 10.08 4.10
CA ILE A 69 1.44 9.29 4.06
C ILE A 69 1.66 8.82 2.62
N PHE A 70 2.91 8.90 2.19
CA PHE A 70 3.35 8.44 0.88
C PHE A 70 4.41 7.36 1.02
N TRP A 71 4.31 6.36 0.15
CA TRP A 71 5.30 5.32 -0.01
C TRP A 71 5.65 5.15 -1.48
N PHE A 72 6.86 4.70 -1.75
CA PHE A 72 7.33 4.37 -3.10
C PHE A 72 7.72 2.89 -3.14
N THR A 73 7.44 2.23 -4.26
CA THR A 73 8.02 0.92 -4.52
C THR A 73 9.54 1.02 -4.63
N SER A 74 10.24 -0.07 -4.32
CA SER A 74 11.71 -0.10 -4.36
C SER A 74 12.23 0.21 -5.76
N ASP A 75 11.55 -0.31 -6.79
CA ASP A 75 11.83 -0.04 -8.21
C ASP A 75 11.36 1.34 -8.70
N SER A 76 10.80 2.17 -7.82
CA SER A 76 10.33 3.53 -8.10
C SER A 76 9.28 3.66 -9.20
N LYS A 77 8.61 2.56 -9.58
CA LYS A 77 7.54 2.59 -10.59
C LYS A 77 6.21 3.10 -10.07
N TYR A 78 5.93 2.89 -8.77
CA TYR A 78 4.63 3.22 -8.20
C TYR A 78 4.75 4.04 -6.92
N LEU A 79 3.84 5.01 -6.80
CA LEU A 79 3.58 5.79 -5.60
C LEU A 79 2.30 5.27 -4.94
N LEU A 80 2.38 4.95 -3.66
CA LEU A 80 1.23 4.68 -2.82
C LEU A 80 0.95 5.91 -1.97
N LYS A 81 -0.32 6.30 -1.94
CA LYS A 81 -0.79 7.44 -1.14
C LYS A 81 -1.90 6.98 -0.21
N SER A 82 -1.80 7.29 1.08
CA SER A 82 -2.93 7.17 1.98
C SER A 82 -3.96 8.25 1.64
N ILE A 83 -5.21 7.87 1.44
CA ILE A 83 -6.31 8.79 1.16
C ILE A 83 -7.39 8.71 2.24
N SER A 84 -8.11 9.80 2.43
CA SER A 84 -9.26 9.84 3.33
C SER A 84 -10.42 8.97 2.83
N ARG A 85 -11.36 8.64 3.73
CA ARG A 85 -12.59 7.94 3.35
C ARG A 85 -13.36 8.70 2.26
N LYS A 86 -13.45 10.03 2.35
CA LYS A 86 -14.15 10.87 1.37
C LYS A 86 -13.52 10.76 -0.02
N GLU A 87 -12.20 10.89 -0.12
CA GLU A 87 -11.48 10.72 -1.38
C GLU A 87 -11.62 9.30 -1.95
N SER A 88 -11.62 8.28 -1.08
CA SER A 88 -11.81 6.89 -1.52
C SER A 88 -13.20 6.65 -2.14
N ILE A 89 -14.24 7.30 -1.60
CA ILE A 89 -15.60 7.22 -2.15
C ILE A 89 -15.67 7.98 -3.48
N LEU A 90 -15.06 9.17 -3.55
CA LEU A 90 -15.00 9.94 -4.78
C LEU A 90 -14.32 9.14 -5.90
N LEU A 91 -13.15 8.56 -5.65
CA LEU A 91 -12.43 7.74 -6.64
C LEU A 91 -13.29 6.57 -7.13
N GLN A 92 -13.98 5.88 -6.21
CA GLN A 92 -14.89 4.77 -6.58
C GLN A 92 -16.06 5.22 -7.45
N ASN A 93 -16.54 6.45 -7.28
CA ASN A 93 -17.63 7.00 -8.07
C ASN A 93 -17.16 7.39 -9.47
N ILE A 94 -15.97 7.98 -9.61
CA ILE A 94 -15.46 8.47 -10.90
C ILE A 94 -14.70 7.41 -11.72
N VAL A 95 -14.27 6.29 -11.12
CA VAL A 95 -13.37 5.32 -11.79
C VAL A 95 -13.94 4.74 -13.09
N GLY A 96 -15.27 4.65 -13.19
CA GLY A 96 -15.94 4.17 -14.41
C GLY A 96 -15.76 5.13 -15.59
N ASP A 97 -16.03 6.41 -15.37
CA ASP A 97 -15.88 7.44 -16.41
C ASP A 97 -14.40 7.76 -16.68
N TYR A 98 -13.57 7.68 -15.65
CA TYR A 98 -12.13 7.74 -15.76
C TYR A 98 -11.57 6.62 -16.68
N LEU A 99 -12.06 5.38 -16.57
CA LEU A 99 -11.69 4.30 -17.51
C LEU A 99 -12.13 4.64 -18.94
N LYS A 100 -13.36 5.12 -19.15
CA LYS A 100 -13.83 5.52 -20.49
C LYS A 100 -12.96 6.63 -21.08
N HIS A 101 -12.54 7.59 -20.26
CA HIS A 101 -11.65 8.68 -20.67
C HIS A 101 -10.32 8.16 -21.20
N PHE A 102 -9.68 7.21 -20.52
CA PHE A 102 -8.39 6.65 -20.97
C PHE A 102 -8.51 5.73 -22.18
N ILE A 103 -9.65 5.06 -22.36
CA ILE A 103 -9.91 4.31 -23.61
C ILE A 103 -10.00 5.28 -24.80
N LYS A 104 -10.64 6.45 -24.61
CA LYS A 104 -10.81 7.44 -25.68
C LYS A 104 -9.56 8.30 -25.90
N ASN A 105 -8.80 8.58 -24.85
CA ASN A 105 -7.69 9.53 -24.84
C ASN A 105 -6.42 8.86 -24.30
N SER A 106 -5.71 8.13 -25.15
CA SER A 106 -4.48 7.41 -24.78
C SER A 106 -3.35 8.31 -24.27
N ASN A 107 -3.28 9.56 -24.77
CA ASN A 107 -2.25 10.54 -24.42
C ASN A 107 -2.65 11.45 -23.23
N SER A 108 -3.65 11.06 -22.45
CA SER A 108 -4.10 11.82 -21.27
C SER A 108 -2.97 11.98 -20.25
N ILE A 109 -2.78 13.22 -19.77
CA ILE A 109 -1.82 13.58 -18.72
C ILE A 109 -2.36 13.36 -17.30
N LEU A 110 -3.59 12.88 -17.16
CA LEU A 110 -4.18 12.59 -15.85
C LEU A 110 -3.35 11.54 -15.11
N CYS A 111 -3.26 11.69 -13.79
CA CYS A 111 -2.62 10.70 -12.92
C CYS A 111 -3.24 9.31 -13.15
N ARG A 112 -2.40 8.27 -13.26
CA ARG A 112 -2.79 6.89 -13.54
C ARG A 112 -3.04 6.13 -12.24
N PHE A 113 -4.28 5.75 -11.97
CA PHE A 113 -4.62 4.94 -10.79
C PHE A 113 -4.65 3.45 -11.13
N PHE A 114 -3.82 2.65 -10.43
CA PHE A 114 -3.66 1.22 -10.72
C PHE A 114 -4.44 0.30 -9.78
N ALA A 115 -4.73 0.76 -8.55
CA ALA A 115 -5.47 0.01 -7.56
C ALA A 115 -6.06 0.94 -6.49
N LEU A 116 -7.07 0.44 -5.78
CA LEU A 116 -7.58 1.03 -4.55
C LEU A 116 -7.91 -0.08 -3.55
N PHE A 117 -7.29 -0.02 -2.38
CA PHE A 117 -7.48 -1.00 -1.32
C PHE A 117 -7.61 -0.34 0.05
N LYS A 118 -8.15 -1.09 0.99
CA LYS A 118 -8.32 -0.73 2.39
C LYS A 118 -7.65 -1.77 3.26
N ILE A 119 -6.80 -1.29 4.17
CA ILE A 119 -6.18 -2.07 5.23
C ILE A 119 -6.79 -1.60 6.54
N LYS A 120 -7.28 -2.54 7.35
CA LYS A 120 -7.73 -2.29 8.72
C LYS A 120 -6.89 -3.14 9.66
N LEU A 121 -6.00 -2.50 10.42
CA LEU A 121 -5.25 -3.17 11.48
C LEU A 121 -6.22 -3.56 12.59
N GLN A 122 -6.21 -4.83 13.00
CA GLN A 122 -6.97 -5.29 14.15
C GLN A 122 -6.16 -5.02 15.44
N GLY A 123 -6.83 -4.66 16.53
CA GLY A 123 -6.20 -4.46 17.85
C GLY A 123 -5.67 -3.04 18.15
N PHE A 124 -5.52 -2.15 17.16
CA PHE A 124 -5.23 -0.73 17.43
C PHE A 124 -6.55 0.04 17.68
N LYS A 125 -6.96 0.17 18.94
CA LYS A 125 -7.96 1.17 19.34
C LYS A 125 -7.28 2.55 19.34
N ARG A 126 -7.82 3.52 18.59
CA ARG A 126 -7.50 4.93 18.84
C ARG A 126 -8.07 5.26 20.22
N SER A 127 -7.16 5.44 21.18
CA SER A 127 -7.46 6.09 22.46
C SER A 127 -7.96 7.51 22.23
#